data_AF-A0A8J6JNY4-F1
#
_entry.id   AF-A0A8J6JNY4-F1
#
_cell.length_a   1.000
_cell.length_b   1.000
_cell.length_c   1.000
_cell.angle_alpha   90.00
_cell.angle_beta   90.00
_cell.angle_gamma   90.00
#
_symmetry.space_group_name_H-M   'P 1'
#
loop_
_entity.id
_entity.type
_entity.pdbx_description
1 polymer ?
#
loop_
_entity_poly.entity_id
_entity_poly.type
_entity_poly.pdbx_seq_one_letter_code
_entity_poly.pdbx_strand_id
1 'polypeptide(L)'
;MSSVTHLQRSRLPTLPPSSLWSCRRKSPSPALAGSYLVPYWPYLILMIYWIYCMQNVERPKKGEKWPLQKGIKIRVCPTKTSTDVNDSKVRVSYYGSDGTDLLGTSLLYLTNVAISLDVDVFRTGVVTRGVRGKDTWTWGSDGKGAILLVNCDSDRNTSGVTDSQDDGLPNAADIKDMSPMILTAEGPDEIFDDYNVFLTISSSDANRVRVYQKRRYQYVQVLGKSKESYKVKRDNLDEITFYVEGLQFPDVDFPGLVYIDLIFRKDDDKSNIFTEKVVFRVAPWIMTPNTQKPMEVFVCNVKTNKDFVKLLSKYVEKARCPLNMVTHSENRGDQWIQDEVEFGYTEAPHKRFPVVLDSPRNRGLKNFPVSEVLGPDFGYVTREPSDSSTVTTLDSFGNLEVSPPVVADGKHYPLGRILIGDGLSKSDMRMSKVLRDFLHAQQVQCPLYLYSTWLFVGHIDEFMSFVPAPGKKGFRLLLASPRACLELFKKKQREGHGDAVMFEGVGKKTYTIDGILSSKALKQSSELCQEAINQNRQLMKKELGLTEEDIIDIPILYNCDSSGEDAESFFPNMLLGEVHCGTNVIRKPFPQSWWECAV
;
A
#
# COMPACT_ATOMS: atom_id res chain seq x y z
N MET A 1 -63.21 -3.31 -15.86
CA MET A 1 -63.38 -3.05 -17.30
C MET A 1 -64.10 -1.71 -17.45
N SER A 2 -63.77 -0.77 -18.34
CA SER A 2 -62.71 -0.68 -19.37
C SER A 2 -62.83 0.66 -20.14
N SER A 3 -61.74 1.41 -20.43
CA SER A 3 -61.57 2.28 -21.65
C SER A 3 -60.39 3.31 -21.62
N VAL A 4 -59.51 3.27 -22.63
CA VAL A 4 -59.16 4.35 -23.62
C VAL A 4 -58.34 5.65 -23.25
N THR A 5 -57.05 5.66 -23.68
CA THR A 5 -56.18 6.69 -24.37
C THR A 5 -55.54 8.00 -23.78
N HIS A 6 -54.22 8.13 -24.10
CA HIS A 6 -53.44 9.23 -24.77
C HIS A 6 -52.67 10.41 -24.08
N LEU A 7 -51.35 10.47 -24.42
CA LEU A 7 -50.44 11.62 -24.74
C LEU A 7 -50.07 12.65 -23.63
N GLN A 8 -48.92 13.37 -23.60
CA GLN A 8 -47.80 13.62 -24.55
C GLN A 8 -46.45 13.96 -23.81
N ARG A 9 -45.28 13.91 -24.49
CA ARG A 9 -43.95 14.35 -23.99
C ARG A 9 -43.66 15.85 -24.30
N SER A 10 -42.84 16.51 -23.47
CA SER A 10 -42.06 17.73 -23.82
C SER A 10 -40.63 17.68 -23.22
N ARG A 11 -39.70 18.54 -23.70
CA ARG A 11 -38.23 18.39 -23.55
C ARG A 11 -37.60 19.11 -22.32
N LEU A 12 -36.33 18.76 -22.05
CA LEU A 12 -35.43 19.11 -20.94
C LEU A 12 -34.90 20.58 -20.94
N PRO A 13 -34.22 21.04 -19.86
CA PRO A 13 -32.76 20.89 -19.74
C PRO A 13 -32.22 20.30 -18.39
N THR A 14 -30.91 20.06 -18.37
CA THR A 14 -30.00 19.52 -17.32
C THR A 14 -29.65 20.54 -16.21
N LEU A 15 -28.92 20.31 -15.08
CA LEU A 15 -28.17 19.25 -14.30
C LEU A 15 -28.01 19.82 -12.84
N PRO A 16 -27.21 19.30 -11.86
CA PRO A 16 -27.07 17.95 -11.29
C PRO A 16 -27.43 17.94 -9.74
N PRO A 17 -26.74 17.25 -8.79
CA PRO A 17 -27.45 16.43 -7.80
C PRO A 17 -27.59 17.03 -6.38
N SER A 18 -28.67 16.67 -5.68
CA SER A 18 -28.71 16.69 -4.20
C SER A 18 -29.57 15.54 -3.67
N SER A 19 -28.99 14.72 -2.80
CA SER A 19 -29.60 13.51 -2.22
C SER A 19 -30.63 13.86 -1.15
N LEU A 20 -31.82 14.25 -1.59
CA LEU A 20 -33.02 14.35 -0.77
C LEU A 20 -34.19 13.68 -1.49
N TRP A 21 -34.58 12.50 -1.03
CA TRP A 21 -35.87 11.89 -1.39
C TRP A 21 -37.01 12.82 -0.89
N SER A 22 -37.41 13.76 -1.75
CA SER A 22 -38.64 14.52 -1.57
C SER A 22 -39.70 13.91 -2.47
N CYS A 23 -40.84 13.52 -1.89
CA CYS A 23 -41.99 13.06 -2.68
C CYS A 23 -42.56 14.25 -3.48
N ARG A 24 -42.04 14.45 -4.70
CA ARG A 24 -42.44 15.51 -5.64
C ARG A 24 -42.92 14.94 -6.98
N ARG A 25 -44.00 14.17 -6.92
CA ARG A 25 -45.06 14.18 -7.94
C ARG A 25 -46.35 14.57 -7.22
N LYS A 26 -47.23 15.34 -7.87
CA LYS A 26 -48.41 16.00 -7.26
C LYS A 26 -49.09 15.06 -6.24
N SER A 27 -48.97 15.40 -4.96
CA SER A 27 -49.60 14.67 -3.87
C SER A 27 -51.13 14.70 -4.04
N PRO A 28 -51.84 13.57 -3.85
CA PRO A 28 -53.30 13.53 -3.90
C PRO A 28 -53.90 14.14 -2.62
N SER A 29 -53.85 15.46 -2.52
CA SER A 29 -54.54 16.23 -1.47
C SER A 29 -55.96 16.60 -1.93
N PRO A 30 -57.01 16.33 -1.13
CA PRO A 30 -58.35 16.84 -1.41
C PRO A 30 -58.35 18.38 -1.52
N ALA A 31 -59.10 18.93 -2.48
CA ALA A 31 -59.09 20.37 -2.79
C ALA A 31 -59.63 21.29 -1.67
N LEU A 32 -60.16 20.72 -0.59
CA LEU A 32 -60.81 21.41 0.53
C LEU A 32 -60.08 21.21 1.88
N ALA A 33 -58.90 20.58 1.89
CA ALA A 33 -58.18 20.25 3.13
C ALA A 33 -57.46 21.46 3.75
N GLY A 34 -57.85 21.82 4.98
CA GLY A 34 -57.19 22.87 5.77
C GLY A 34 -56.10 22.33 6.71
N SER A 35 -56.24 21.08 7.17
CA SER A 35 -55.29 20.44 8.09
C SER A 35 -55.14 18.93 7.84
N TYR A 36 -54.18 18.29 8.51
CA TYR A 36 -53.88 16.87 8.34
C TYR A 36 -53.19 16.25 9.56
N LEU A 37 -53.35 14.93 9.72
CA LEU A 37 -52.89 14.11 10.84
C LEU A 37 -52.13 12.88 10.34
N VAL A 38 -51.10 12.48 11.07
CA VAL A 38 -50.37 11.23 10.85
C VAL A 38 -50.34 10.40 12.14
N PRO A 39 -51.17 9.33 12.26
CA PRO A 39 -51.24 8.54 13.48
C PRO A 39 -50.10 7.52 13.60
N TYR A 40 -49.45 7.49 14.76
CA TYR A 40 -48.47 6.47 15.16
C TYR A 40 -49.15 5.19 15.68
N TRP A 41 -48.65 4.02 15.28
CA TRP A 41 -49.15 2.70 15.69
C TRP A 41 -48.11 1.99 16.58
N PRO A 42 -48.47 1.53 17.80
CA PRO A 42 -47.49 1.14 18.82
C PRO A 42 -46.78 -0.21 18.58
N TYR A 43 -47.21 -1.02 17.63
CA TYR A 43 -46.60 -2.33 17.32
C TYR A 43 -45.44 -2.26 16.31
N LEU A 44 -45.20 -1.09 15.69
CA LEU A 44 -44.00 -0.81 14.90
C LEU A 44 -43.36 0.49 15.39
N ILE A 45 -42.05 0.48 15.67
CA ILE A 45 -41.30 1.68 16.05
C ILE A 45 -40.94 2.46 14.77
N LEU A 46 -41.96 3.04 14.13
CA LEU A 46 -41.79 3.94 12.99
C LEU A 46 -41.76 5.38 13.51
N MET A 47 -40.56 5.98 13.61
CA MET A 47 -40.45 7.38 14.04
C MET A 47 -40.72 8.32 12.86
N ILE A 48 -41.80 9.09 12.97
CA ILE A 48 -42.22 10.09 11.99
C ILE A 48 -41.87 11.47 12.53
N TYR A 49 -41.07 12.21 11.77
CA TYR A 49 -40.63 13.57 12.09
C TYR A 49 -41.21 14.56 11.08
N TRP A 50 -41.67 15.70 11.56
CA TRP A 50 -41.92 16.88 10.72
C TRP A 50 -40.66 17.73 10.69
N ILE A 51 -40.35 18.36 9.55
CA ILE A 51 -39.20 19.27 9.44
C ILE A 51 -39.60 20.54 8.71
N TYR A 52 -39.62 21.68 9.41
CA TYR A 52 -39.31 22.96 8.79
C TYR A 52 -38.64 23.97 9.74
N CYS A 53 -37.72 24.73 9.15
CA CYS A 53 -36.80 25.74 9.71
C CYS A 53 -35.86 25.30 10.84
N MET A 54 -34.73 26.01 10.95
CA MET A 54 -33.56 25.57 11.73
C MET A 54 -33.73 25.83 13.24
N GLN A 55 -33.16 24.91 14.03
CA GLN A 55 -33.10 24.89 15.49
C GLN A 55 -34.41 24.46 16.19
N ASN A 56 -34.33 23.28 16.82
CA ASN A 56 -35.31 22.64 17.73
C ASN A 56 -36.67 22.27 17.14
N VAL A 57 -36.93 20.95 17.03
CA VAL A 57 -38.26 20.39 16.70
C VAL A 57 -38.60 19.28 17.68
N GLU A 58 -39.74 19.41 18.37
CA GLU A 58 -40.28 18.37 19.25
C GLU A 58 -40.89 17.20 18.46
N ARG A 59 -40.97 16.01 19.07
CA ARG A 59 -41.69 14.88 18.47
C ARG A 59 -43.19 15.19 18.43
N PRO A 60 -43.89 15.01 17.29
CA PRO A 60 -45.32 15.30 17.19
C PRO A 60 -46.12 14.45 18.16
N LYS A 61 -47.13 15.07 18.81
CA LYS A 61 -47.98 14.39 19.78
C LYS A 61 -49.04 13.54 19.07
N LYS A 62 -49.39 12.39 19.65
CA LYS A 62 -50.40 11.50 19.09
C LYS A 62 -51.75 12.23 18.98
N GLY A 63 -52.27 12.38 17.75
CA GLY A 63 -53.54 13.07 17.48
C GLY A 63 -53.39 14.54 17.07
N GLU A 64 -52.17 15.08 17.05
CA GLU A 64 -51.90 16.47 16.68
C GLU A 64 -52.12 16.73 15.18
N LYS A 65 -52.98 17.71 14.86
CA LYS A 65 -53.30 18.12 13.49
C LYS A 65 -52.47 19.34 13.10
N TRP A 66 -51.90 19.32 11.90
CA TRP A 66 -51.04 20.37 11.37
C TRP A 66 -51.72 21.07 10.19
N PRO A 67 -51.55 22.39 9.98
CA PRO A 67 -52.15 23.11 8.85
C PRO A 67 -51.50 22.69 7.54
N LEU A 68 -52.28 22.44 6.48
CA LEU A 68 -51.76 21.96 5.20
C LEU A 68 -51.15 23.12 4.38
N GLN A 69 -49.85 23.37 4.54
CA GLN A 69 -49.15 24.48 3.89
C GLN A 69 -48.07 24.04 2.90
N LYS A 70 -47.82 24.89 1.89
CA LYS A 70 -46.79 24.68 0.88
C LYS A 70 -45.40 24.71 1.52
N GLY A 71 -44.71 23.57 1.53
CA GLY A 71 -43.32 23.45 1.98
C GLY A 71 -43.10 22.49 3.15
N ILE A 72 -44.16 22.05 3.83
CA ILE A 72 -44.05 21.08 4.91
C ILE A 72 -43.55 19.73 4.37
N LYS A 73 -42.70 19.05 5.13
CA LYS A 73 -42.13 17.73 4.82
C LYS A 73 -42.41 16.74 5.95
N ILE A 74 -42.84 15.54 5.56
CA ILE A 74 -42.86 14.35 6.43
C ILE A 74 -41.55 13.60 6.20
N ARG A 75 -40.81 13.29 7.27
CA ARG A 75 -39.67 12.38 7.27
C ARG A 75 -40.06 11.10 8.00
N VAL A 76 -39.92 9.97 7.32
CA VAL A 76 -40.14 8.63 7.89
C VAL A 76 -38.77 8.00 8.12
N CYS A 77 -38.52 7.48 9.32
CA CYS A 77 -37.32 6.73 9.64
C CYS A 77 -37.71 5.41 10.32
N PRO A 78 -37.79 4.29 9.57
CA PRO A 78 -37.92 2.98 10.17
C PRO A 78 -36.64 2.64 10.96
N THR A 79 -36.80 1.91 12.06
CA THR A 79 -35.67 1.47 12.92
C THR A 79 -35.54 -0.05 12.97
N LYS A 80 -36.27 -0.77 12.13
CA LYS A 80 -36.27 -2.23 11.99
C LYS A 80 -36.54 -2.59 10.54
N THR A 81 -35.92 -3.66 10.09
CA THR A 81 -36.26 -4.38 8.85
C THR A 81 -37.68 -4.93 8.92
N SER A 82 -38.33 -5.04 7.77
CA SER A 82 -39.65 -5.65 7.64
C SER A 82 -39.56 -7.18 7.66
N THR A 83 -40.57 -7.84 8.23
CA THR A 83 -40.74 -9.31 8.14
C THR A 83 -41.52 -9.69 6.88
N ASP A 84 -42.45 -8.84 6.46
CA ASP A 84 -43.34 -9.08 5.32
C ASP A 84 -43.36 -7.85 4.41
N VAL A 85 -43.59 -8.08 3.11
CA VAL A 85 -43.76 -6.98 2.15
C VAL A 85 -44.96 -6.11 2.55
N ASN A 86 -44.75 -4.79 2.60
CA ASN A 86 -45.74 -3.79 3.02
C ASN A 86 -46.24 -3.88 4.49
N ASP A 87 -45.49 -4.53 5.40
CA ASP A 87 -45.85 -4.61 6.83
C ASP A 87 -45.96 -3.24 7.52
N SER A 88 -45.20 -2.27 7.02
CA SER A 88 -45.05 -0.93 7.57
C SER A 88 -45.95 0.03 6.82
N LYS A 89 -46.65 0.93 7.54
CA LYS A 89 -47.55 1.90 6.90
C LYS A 89 -47.59 3.25 7.60
N VAL A 90 -47.58 4.30 6.79
CA VAL A 90 -47.88 5.67 7.18
C VAL A 90 -49.26 6.03 6.66
N ARG A 91 -50.15 6.44 7.57
CA ARG A 91 -51.46 7.00 7.22
C ARG A 91 -51.38 8.52 7.27
N VAL A 92 -51.90 9.20 6.26
CA VAL A 92 -52.08 10.66 6.27
C VAL A 92 -53.56 10.94 6.11
N SER A 93 -54.20 11.49 7.14
CA SER A 93 -55.63 11.80 7.15
C SER A 93 -55.83 13.31 7.04
N TYR A 94 -56.62 13.76 6.06
CA TYR A 94 -56.84 15.18 5.76
C TYR A 94 -58.18 15.65 6.34
N TYR A 95 -58.20 16.84 6.93
CA TYR A 95 -59.37 17.40 7.59
C TYR A 95 -59.79 18.75 7.01
N GLY A 96 -61.06 19.10 7.23
CA GLY A 96 -61.65 20.40 6.91
C GLY A 96 -60.95 21.59 7.59
N SER A 97 -61.40 22.80 7.24
CA SER A 97 -60.89 24.05 7.81
C SER A 97 -61.21 24.23 9.30
N ASP A 98 -62.30 23.59 9.77
CA ASP A 98 -62.66 23.45 11.18
C ASP A 98 -61.83 22.39 11.92
N GLY A 99 -61.09 21.55 11.18
CA GLY A 99 -60.34 20.42 11.69
C GLY A 99 -61.20 19.24 12.16
N THR A 100 -62.54 19.27 12.05
CA THR A 100 -63.42 18.19 12.52
C THR A 100 -63.69 17.16 11.43
N ASP A 101 -64.02 17.61 10.22
CA ASP A 101 -64.46 16.71 9.14
C ASP A 101 -63.29 15.99 8.47
N LEU A 102 -63.30 14.66 8.43
CA LEU A 102 -62.32 13.85 7.70
C LEU A 102 -62.65 13.86 6.21
N LEU A 103 -61.90 14.64 5.42
CA LEU A 103 -62.10 14.79 3.98
C LEU A 103 -61.46 13.70 3.13
N GLY A 104 -60.51 12.95 3.67
CA GLY A 104 -59.83 11.88 2.94
C GLY A 104 -58.66 11.29 3.70
N THR A 105 -58.07 10.22 3.15
CA THR A 105 -56.88 9.58 3.71
C THR A 105 -56.00 9.02 2.60
N SER A 106 -54.70 9.25 2.70
CA SER A 106 -53.66 8.54 1.94
C SER A 106 -53.02 7.47 2.83
N LEU A 107 -52.68 6.32 2.22
CA LEU A 107 -51.85 5.29 2.83
C LEU A 107 -50.57 5.16 2.01
N LEU A 108 -49.43 5.20 2.70
CA LEU A 108 -48.12 4.85 2.17
C LEU A 108 -47.71 3.54 2.86
N TYR A 109 -47.66 2.46 2.09
CA TYR A 109 -47.08 1.19 2.53
C TYR A 109 -45.57 1.22 2.29
N LEU A 110 -44.83 0.52 3.14
CA LEU A 110 -43.38 0.50 3.19
C LEU A 110 -42.91 -0.94 3.45
N THR A 111 -41.88 -1.35 2.75
CA THR A 111 -41.04 -2.50 3.11
C THR A 111 -39.68 -1.95 3.47
N ASN A 112 -39.21 -2.19 4.69
CA ASN A 112 -37.93 -1.70 5.17
C ASN A 112 -36.89 -2.81 4.95
N VAL A 113 -35.85 -2.53 4.16
CA VAL A 113 -34.73 -3.46 3.93
C VAL A 113 -33.44 -2.87 4.50
N ALA A 114 -32.54 -3.71 5.02
CA ALA A 114 -31.21 -3.29 5.43
C ALA A 114 -30.21 -3.66 4.33
N ILE A 115 -29.63 -2.65 3.68
CA ILE A 115 -28.67 -2.82 2.58
C ILE A 115 -27.38 -2.09 2.99
N SER A 116 -26.28 -2.81 3.19
CA SER A 116 -24.98 -2.26 3.62
C SER A 116 -23.83 -3.11 3.08
N LEU A 117 -22.77 -2.50 2.55
CA LEU A 117 -21.50 -3.16 2.21
C LEU A 117 -20.42 -2.68 3.17
N ASP A 118 -19.97 -3.53 4.09
CA ASP A 118 -19.05 -3.17 5.17
C ASP A 118 -17.67 -3.80 5.01
N VAL A 119 -16.64 -3.09 5.48
CA VAL A 119 -15.20 -3.44 5.41
C VAL A 119 -14.51 -3.10 6.74
N ASP A 120 -13.26 -3.52 6.94
CA ASP A 120 -12.47 -3.16 8.16
C ASP A 120 -11.99 -1.70 8.13
N VAL A 121 -12.92 -0.76 8.31
CA VAL A 121 -12.68 0.69 8.34
C VAL A 121 -11.71 1.11 9.45
N PHE A 122 -11.69 0.37 10.56
CA PHE A 122 -10.94 0.68 11.77
C PHE A 122 -9.59 -0.05 11.87
N ARG A 123 -9.24 -0.86 10.87
CA ARG A 123 -7.94 -1.53 10.76
C ARG A 123 -7.64 -2.46 11.94
N THR A 124 -8.67 -3.22 12.34
CA THR A 124 -8.65 -4.13 13.49
C THR A 124 -8.45 -5.60 13.11
N GLY A 125 -8.42 -5.92 11.82
CA GLY A 125 -8.49 -7.27 11.28
C GLY A 125 -9.91 -7.82 11.17
N VAL A 126 -10.95 -7.07 11.58
CA VAL A 126 -12.35 -7.53 11.65
C VAL A 126 -13.32 -6.50 11.08
N VAL A 127 -14.22 -6.93 10.19
CA VAL A 127 -15.26 -6.08 9.60
C VAL A 127 -16.32 -5.69 10.64
N THR A 128 -16.40 -4.41 10.97
CA THR A 128 -17.47 -3.84 11.80
C THR A 128 -18.66 -3.40 10.93
N ARG A 129 -19.90 -3.76 11.30
CA ARG A 129 -21.11 -3.44 10.52
C ARG A 129 -21.60 -2.01 10.72
N GLY A 130 -22.28 -1.47 9.70
CA GLY A 130 -23.03 -0.21 9.78
C GLY A 130 -22.17 1.04 10.02
N VAL A 131 -20.88 0.98 9.66
CA VAL A 131 -19.92 2.05 9.89
C VAL A 131 -20.06 3.14 8.82
N ARG A 132 -19.96 4.41 9.22
CA ARG A 132 -19.97 5.56 8.30
C ARG A 132 -18.57 5.95 7.85
N GLY A 133 -18.47 6.54 6.66
CA GLY A 133 -17.19 7.04 6.10
C GLY A 133 -16.34 5.96 5.44
N LYS A 134 -16.90 4.76 5.21
CA LYS A 134 -16.26 3.62 4.53
C LYS A 134 -15.95 3.86 3.05
N ASP A 135 -16.46 4.96 2.49
CA ASP A 135 -16.16 5.53 1.17
C ASP A 135 -14.92 6.45 1.17
N THR A 136 -14.30 6.69 2.33
CA THR A 136 -13.12 7.56 2.48
C THR A 136 -11.92 6.83 3.10
N TRP A 137 -10.71 7.22 2.70
CA TRP A 137 -9.47 6.69 3.25
C TRP A 137 -8.55 7.82 3.74
N THR A 138 -8.01 7.71 4.95
CA THR A 138 -7.22 8.77 5.61
C THR A 138 -5.99 8.20 6.33
N TRP A 139 -4.85 8.90 6.22
CA TRP A 139 -3.59 8.58 6.89
C TRP A 139 -3.64 8.88 8.41
N GLY A 140 -2.68 8.33 9.16
CA GLY A 140 -2.46 8.63 10.58
C GLY A 140 -3.09 7.60 11.53
N SER A 141 -2.75 7.71 12.82
CA SER A 141 -3.23 6.82 13.89
C SER A 141 -4.74 6.83 14.07
N ASP A 142 -5.37 8.00 13.95
CA ASP A 142 -6.83 8.17 13.95
C ASP A 142 -7.47 7.97 12.56
N GLY A 143 -6.65 7.61 11.57
CA GLY A 143 -7.02 7.41 10.17
C GLY A 143 -7.93 6.20 9.97
N LYS A 144 -8.79 6.30 8.97
CA LYS A 144 -9.83 5.30 8.67
C LYS A 144 -9.79 4.86 7.21
N GLY A 145 -10.44 3.75 6.94
CA GLY A 145 -10.56 3.15 5.61
C GLY A 145 -9.80 1.83 5.54
N ALA A 146 -10.38 0.88 4.81
CA ALA A 146 -9.87 -0.48 4.73
C ALA A 146 -8.56 -0.57 3.95
N ILE A 147 -7.84 -1.65 4.19
CA ILE A 147 -6.53 -1.93 3.59
C ILE A 147 -6.62 -3.26 2.85
N LEU A 148 -5.94 -3.35 1.71
CA LEU A 148 -5.93 -4.47 0.80
C LEU A 148 -4.49 -4.88 0.49
N LEU A 149 -4.16 -6.17 0.61
CA LEU A 149 -2.87 -6.68 0.15
C LEU A 149 -2.87 -6.90 -1.36
N VAL A 150 -1.70 -6.76 -1.98
CA VAL A 150 -1.46 -7.35 -3.30
C VAL A 150 -1.19 -8.83 -3.08
N ASN A 151 -1.94 -9.69 -3.76
CA ASN A 151 -1.79 -11.14 -3.62
C ASN A 151 -0.61 -11.64 -4.47
N CYS A 152 0.59 -11.26 -4.06
CA CYS A 152 1.82 -11.39 -4.86
C CYS A 152 2.68 -12.61 -4.50
N ASP A 153 2.23 -13.47 -3.60
CA ASP A 153 2.87 -14.75 -3.25
C ASP A 153 2.26 -15.91 -4.06
N SER A 154 2.53 -17.16 -3.69
CA SER A 154 2.08 -18.36 -4.45
C SER A 154 1.62 -19.49 -3.52
N ASP A 155 0.54 -19.25 -2.80
CA ASP A 155 -0.09 -20.18 -1.86
C ASP A 155 -0.76 -21.37 -2.58
N ARG A 156 -1.04 -21.24 -3.88
CA ARG A 156 -1.52 -22.33 -4.74
C ARG A 156 -0.42 -23.20 -5.33
N ASN A 157 0.86 -22.87 -5.10
CA ASN A 157 2.03 -23.54 -5.68
C ASN A 157 2.00 -23.59 -7.22
N THR A 158 1.45 -22.54 -7.86
CA THR A 158 1.49 -22.37 -9.31
C THR A 158 2.90 -21.92 -9.70
N SER A 159 3.73 -22.88 -10.14
CA SER A 159 5.17 -22.64 -10.37
C SER A 159 5.47 -21.40 -11.22
N GLY A 160 6.23 -20.46 -10.64
CA GLY A 160 6.69 -19.24 -11.28
C GLY A 160 5.62 -18.16 -11.53
N VAL A 161 4.44 -18.25 -10.91
CA VAL A 161 3.36 -17.28 -11.07
C VAL A 161 2.77 -16.91 -9.70
N THR A 162 2.44 -15.63 -9.53
CA THR A 162 1.78 -15.10 -8.33
C THR A 162 0.26 -15.32 -8.36
N ASP A 163 -0.37 -15.44 -7.20
CA ASP A 163 -1.81 -15.73 -7.08
C ASP A 163 -2.72 -14.63 -7.67
N SER A 164 -2.26 -13.37 -7.67
CA SER A 164 -2.89 -12.25 -8.37
C SER A 164 -2.81 -12.33 -9.90
N GLN A 165 -1.75 -12.93 -10.46
CA GLN A 165 -1.57 -13.04 -11.91
C GLN A 165 -2.33 -14.21 -12.52
N ASP A 166 -2.40 -15.34 -11.83
CA ASP A 166 -3.05 -16.55 -12.35
C ASP A 166 -4.59 -16.37 -12.50
N ASP A 167 -5.27 -17.41 -13.02
CA ASP A 167 -6.73 -17.50 -13.11
C ASP A 167 -7.30 -18.69 -12.31
N GLY A 168 -6.55 -19.16 -11.30
CA GLY A 168 -6.97 -20.25 -10.42
C GLY A 168 -8.10 -19.85 -9.46
N LEU A 169 -8.64 -20.86 -8.78
CA LEU A 169 -9.59 -20.64 -7.68
C LEU A 169 -8.84 -20.63 -6.34
N PRO A 170 -9.07 -19.64 -5.47
CA PRO A 170 -8.40 -19.54 -4.18
C PRO A 170 -8.55 -20.78 -3.31
N ASN A 171 -7.47 -21.11 -2.60
CA ASN A 171 -7.46 -22.19 -1.61
C ASN A 171 -7.69 -21.61 -0.19
N ALA A 172 -7.45 -22.42 0.86
CA ALA A 172 -7.69 -22.00 2.25
C ALA A 172 -6.54 -21.18 2.88
N ALA A 173 -5.40 -21.10 2.20
CA ALA A 173 -4.26 -20.29 2.59
C ALA A 173 -4.39 -18.90 1.95
N ASP A 174 -4.49 -18.84 0.61
CA ASP A 174 -4.73 -17.65 -0.24
C ASP A 174 -5.85 -16.71 0.29
N ILE A 175 -6.95 -17.30 0.77
CA ILE A 175 -8.08 -16.55 1.37
C ILE A 175 -7.72 -15.77 2.65
N LYS A 176 -6.57 -16.01 3.29
CA LYS A 176 -6.07 -15.28 4.46
C LYS A 176 -5.37 -13.97 4.09
N ASP A 177 -4.94 -13.84 2.84
CA ASP A 177 -4.28 -12.65 2.28
C ASP A 177 -5.32 -11.69 1.70
N MET A 178 -6.51 -12.22 1.42
CA MET A 178 -7.66 -11.46 0.98
C MET A 178 -8.36 -10.73 2.12
N SER A 179 -8.71 -9.48 1.85
CA SER A 179 -9.44 -8.63 2.79
C SER A 179 -10.94 -8.98 2.79
N PRO A 180 -11.56 -9.21 3.96
CA PRO A 180 -12.99 -9.50 4.06
C PRO A 180 -13.84 -8.26 3.78
N MET A 181 -14.90 -8.45 3.00
CA MET A 181 -15.94 -7.46 2.70
C MET A 181 -17.31 -8.13 2.86
N ILE A 182 -18.22 -7.54 3.63
CA ILE A 182 -19.48 -8.21 4.00
C ILE A 182 -20.67 -7.36 3.58
N LEU A 183 -21.54 -7.97 2.79
CA LEU A 183 -22.82 -7.42 2.37
C LEU A 183 -23.90 -7.87 3.36
N THR A 184 -24.55 -6.92 4.02
CA THR A 184 -25.87 -7.11 4.63
C THR A 184 -26.94 -6.76 3.58
N ALA A 185 -27.85 -7.69 3.33
CA ALA A 185 -29.02 -7.52 2.49
C ALA A 185 -30.22 -8.19 3.18
N GLU A 186 -30.71 -7.57 4.25
CA GLU A 186 -31.76 -8.11 5.14
C GLU A 186 -33.17 -7.64 4.70
N GLY A 187 -34.15 -8.55 4.78
CA GLY A 187 -35.56 -8.24 4.51
C GLY A 187 -36.33 -9.40 3.85
N PRO A 188 -37.64 -9.22 3.57
CA PRO A 188 -38.51 -10.26 3.04
C PRO A 188 -38.00 -10.77 1.69
N ASP A 189 -37.97 -12.09 1.45
CA ASP A 189 -37.43 -12.65 0.20
C ASP A 189 -38.14 -12.10 -1.04
N GLU A 190 -39.46 -11.87 -0.97
CA GLU A 190 -40.30 -11.45 -2.09
C GLU A 190 -39.97 -10.03 -2.60
N ILE A 191 -39.32 -9.17 -1.79
CA ILE A 191 -38.87 -7.86 -2.31
C ILE A 191 -37.67 -8.02 -3.25
N PHE A 192 -36.91 -9.12 -3.15
CA PHE A 192 -35.72 -9.35 -3.96
C PHE A 192 -36.00 -9.97 -5.34
N ASP A 193 -37.24 -10.39 -5.59
CA ASP A 193 -37.71 -10.76 -6.94
C ASP A 193 -37.75 -9.52 -7.86
N ASP A 194 -38.33 -8.41 -7.37
CA ASP A 194 -38.48 -7.14 -8.10
C ASP A 194 -37.26 -6.19 -7.97
N TYR A 195 -36.47 -6.32 -6.91
CA TYR A 195 -35.36 -5.42 -6.58
C TYR A 195 -34.07 -6.19 -6.30
N ASN A 196 -33.01 -5.88 -7.05
CA ASN A 196 -31.79 -6.67 -7.05
C ASN A 196 -30.58 -5.88 -6.55
N VAL A 197 -29.72 -6.59 -5.82
CA VAL A 197 -28.44 -6.08 -5.33
C VAL A 197 -27.34 -6.37 -6.35
N PHE A 198 -26.58 -5.34 -6.70
CA PHE A 198 -25.41 -5.42 -7.56
C PHE A 198 -24.18 -4.92 -6.81
N LEU A 199 -23.04 -5.58 -7.05
CA LEU A 199 -21.72 -5.02 -6.78
C LEU A 199 -21.11 -4.60 -8.12
N THR A 200 -20.46 -3.44 -8.16
CA THR A 200 -19.79 -2.92 -9.37
C THR A 200 -18.45 -2.29 -9.06
N ILE A 201 -17.53 -2.33 -10.01
CA ILE A 201 -16.23 -1.64 -9.98
C ILE A 201 -16.03 -0.86 -11.28
N SER A 202 -15.12 0.12 -11.29
CA SER A 202 -14.78 0.82 -12.52
C SER A 202 -13.92 -0.06 -13.45
N SER A 203 -13.95 0.19 -14.76
CA SER A 203 -13.05 -0.48 -15.72
C SER A 203 -11.57 -0.27 -15.38
N SER A 204 -11.22 0.83 -14.71
CA SER A 204 -9.85 1.08 -14.24
C SER A 204 -9.50 0.23 -13.02
N ASP A 205 -10.46 -0.01 -12.12
CA ASP A 205 -10.25 -0.84 -10.93
C ASP A 205 -10.35 -2.34 -11.25
N ALA A 206 -11.01 -2.72 -12.34
CA ALA A 206 -11.15 -4.11 -12.77
C ALA A 206 -9.80 -4.83 -12.99
N ASN A 207 -8.75 -4.11 -13.39
CA ASN A 207 -7.39 -4.65 -13.50
C ASN A 207 -6.57 -4.53 -12.20
N ARG A 208 -7.15 -3.95 -11.14
CA ARG A 208 -6.47 -3.60 -9.87
C ARG A 208 -7.01 -4.39 -8.67
N VAL A 209 -8.25 -4.88 -8.76
CA VAL A 209 -8.92 -5.66 -7.71
C VAL A 209 -9.61 -6.89 -8.30
N ARG A 210 -9.58 -7.99 -7.56
CA ARG A 210 -10.42 -9.17 -7.83
C ARG A 210 -11.24 -9.48 -6.59
N VAL A 211 -12.47 -9.94 -6.77
CA VAL A 211 -13.38 -10.24 -5.66
C VAL A 211 -13.95 -11.64 -5.82
N TYR A 212 -13.86 -12.43 -4.77
CA TYR A 212 -14.38 -13.78 -4.68
C TYR A 212 -15.53 -13.88 -3.69
N GLN A 213 -16.45 -14.81 -3.95
CA GLN A 213 -17.47 -15.22 -3.01
C GLN A 213 -17.38 -16.72 -2.75
N LYS A 214 -17.44 -17.12 -1.49
CA LYS A 214 -17.56 -18.54 -1.13
C LYS A 214 -18.96 -19.06 -1.45
N ARG A 215 -19.04 -20.08 -2.29
CA ARG A 215 -20.25 -20.91 -2.48
C ARG A 215 -20.00 -22.28 -1.83
N ARG A 216 -20.99 -23.19 -1.84
CA ARG A 216 -21.01 -24.43 -1.03
C ARG A 216 -19.69 -25.19 -0.94
N TYR A 217 -18.94 -25.32 -2.05
CA TYR A 217 -17.69 -26.11 -2.11
C TYR A 217 -16.50 -25.38 -2.73
N GLN A 218 -16.68 -24.16 -3.25
CA GLN A 218 -15.64 -23.44 -3.99
C GLN A 218 -15.81 -21.93 -3.87
N TYR A 219 -14.71 -21.20 -4.02
CA TYR A 219 -14.75 -19.76 -4.27
C TYR A 219 -15.10 -19.50 -5.74
N VAL A 220 -15.82 -18.42 -6.01
CA VAL A 220 -16.18 -18.00 -7.36
C VAL A 220 -15.82 -16.53 -7.51
N GLN A 221 -15.02 -16.20 -8.51
CA GLN A 221 -14.70 -14.82 -8.85
C GLN A 221 -15.98 -14.11 -9.34
N VAL A 222 -16.40 -13.09 -8.60
CA VAL A 222 -17.58 -12.26 -8.89
C VAL A 222 -17.22 -10.94 -9.57
N LEU A 223 -16.06 -10.36 -9.28
CA LEU A 223 -15.56 -9.12 -9.89
C LEU A 223 -14.07 -9.20 -10.26
N GLY A 224 -13.61 -8.27 -11.10
CA GLY A 224 -12.22 -8.14 -11.57
C GLY A 224 -12.01 -8.71 -12.98
N LYS A 225 -10.88 -8.36 -13.61
CA LYS A 225 -10.57 -8.58 -15.03
C LYS A 225 -11.76 -8.14 -15.92
N SER A 226 -12.44 -9.06 -16.59
CA SER A 226 -13.61 -8.76 -17.45
C SER A 226 -14.95 -8.64 -16.71
N LYS A 227 -14.98 -8.79 -15.37
CA LYS A 227 -16.21 -8.77 -14.54
C LYS A 227 -16.31 -7.45 -13.77
N GLU A 228 -16.87 -6.43 -14.41
CA GLU A 228 -17.08 -5.11 -13.81
C GLU A 228 -18.35 -5.02 -12.92
N SER A 229 -19.28 -5.96 -13.08
CA SER A 229 -20.57 -5.96 -12.39
C SER A 229 -21.03 -7.37 -12.04
N TYR A 230 -21.62 -7.53 -10.85
CA TYR A 230 -22.15 -8.79 -10.34
C TYR A 230 -23.56 -8.63 -9.75
N LYS A 231 -24.55 -9.36 -10.29
CA LYS A 231 -25.87 -9.53 -9.66
C LYS A 231 -25.74 -10.52 -8.51
N VAL A 232 -25.92 -10.06 -7.28
CA VAL A 232 -25.76 -10.87 -6.07
C VAL A 232 -26.88 -11.91 -6.01
N LYS A 233 -26.52 -13.19 -5.87
CA LYS A 233 -27.48 -14.26 -5.54
C LYS A 233 -27.52 -14.43 -4.03
N ARG A 234 -28.68 -14.09 -3.42
CA ARG A 234 -28.90 -14.03 -1.97
C ARG A 234 -29.00 -15.41 -1.32
N ASP A 235 -29.57 -16.40 -2.01
CA ASP A 235 -29.74 -17.78 -1.54
C ASP A 235 -30.35 -17.85 -0.10
N ASN A 236 -31.28 -16.94 0.20
CA ASN A 236 -31.94 -16.75 1.50
C ASN A 236 -30.98 -16.42 2.67
N LEU A 237 -29.86 -15.74 2.38
CA LEU A 237 -28.89 -15.24 3.36
C LEU A 237 -28.99 -13.73 3.52
N ASP A 238 -29.23 -13.25 4.74
CA ASP A 238 -29.20 -11.80 5.05
C ASP A 238 -27.77 -11.22 5.07
N GLU A 239 -26.75 -12.06 5.27
CA GLU A 239 -25.33 -11.66 5.16
C GLU A 239 -24.54 -12.53 4.19
N ILE A 240 -23.68 -11.88 3.39
CA ILE A 240 -22.82 -12.53 2.40
C ILE A 240 -21.39 -12.00 2.55
N THR A 241 -20.44 -12.91 2.79
CA THR A 241 -19.01 -12.59 2.83
C THR A 241 -18.37 -12.72 1.43
N PHE A 242 -17.61 -11.70 1.08
CA PHE A 242 -16.72 -11.62 -0.06
C PHE A 242 -15.27 -11.47 0.41
N TYR A 243 -14.34 -11.88 -0.43
CA TYR A 243 -12.90 -11.83 -0.20
C TYR A 243 -12.28 -11.02 -1.35
N VAL A 244 -11.49 -10.02 -1.01
CA VAL A 244 -10.96 -9.01 -1.94
C VAL A 244 -9.44 -9.12 -1.98
N GLU A 245 -8.86 -9.20 -3.18
CA GLU A 245 -7.40 -9.16 -3.40
C GLU A 245 -7.00 -7.98 -4.30
N GLY A 246 -5.83 -7.39 -4.02
CA GLY A 246 -5.17 -6.44 -4.89
C GLY A 246 -4.35 -7.15 -5.97
N LEU A 247 -4.36 -6.62 -7.19
CA LEU A 247 -3.68 -7.20 -8.36
C LEU A 247 -2.39 -6.48 -8.74
N GLN A 248 -2.17 -5.27 -8.24
CA GLN A 248 -0.97 -4.48 -8.48
C GLN A 248 -0.69 -3.56 -7.28
N PHE A 249 0.58 -3.36 -6.97
CA PHE A 249 1.02 -2.35 -6.00
C PHE A 249 0.73 -0.92 -6.50
N PRO A 250 0.70 0.09 -5.61
CA PRO A 250 0.69 1.50 -6.01
C PRO A 250 1.80 1.80 -7.01
N ASP A 251 1.50 2.64 -8.01
CA ASP A 251 2.43 3.02 -9.08
C ASP A 251 2.09 4.42 -9.64
N VAL A 252 2.86 4.91 -10.61
CA VAL A 252 2.70 6.26 -11.19
C VAL A 252 1.31 6.54 -11.77
N ASP A 253 0.62 5.52 -12.29
CA ASP A 253 -0.76 5.60 -12.80
C ASP A 253 -1.82 5.19 -11.75
N PHE A 254 -1.40 4.69 -10.59
CA PHE A 254 -2.25 4.09 -9.59
C PHE A 254 -1.91 4.56 -8.16
N PRO A 255 -2.66 5.52 -7.58
CA PRO A 255 -2.40 6.05 -6.24
C PRO A 255 -2.74 5.07 -5.09
N GLY A 256 -2.97 3.79 -5.39
CA GLY A 256 -3.29 2.75 -4.42
C GLY A 256 -4.73 2.72 -3.93
N LEU A 257 -5.68 3.48 -4.49
CA LEU A 257 -7.08 3.47 -4.05
C LEU A 257 -7.99 2.77 -5.06
N VAL A 258 -8.77 1.79 -4.60
CA VAL A 258 -9.82 1.10 -5.39
C VAL A 258 -11.18 1.20 -4.70
N TYR A 259 -12.25 1.25 -5.49
CA TYR A 259 -13.61 1.44 -4.98
C TYR A 259 -14.53 0.31 -5.44
N ILE A 260 -15.39 -0.15 -4.53
CA ILE A 260 -16.47 -1.10 -4.83
C ILE A 260 -17.80 -0.42 -4.51
N ASP A 261 -18.66 -0.32 -5.51
CA ASP A 261 -19.99 0.27 -5.44
C ASP A 261 -21.04 -0.84 -5.18
N LEU A 262 -21.89 -0.63 -4.18
CA LEU A 262 -23.11 -1.38 -3.91
C LEU A 262 -24.30 -0.64 -4.53
N ILE A 263 -25.15 -1.36 -5.26
CA ILE A 263 -26.35 -0.79 -5.88
C ILE A 263 -27.56 -1.69 -5.59
N PHE A 264 -28.57 -1.16 -4.91
CA PHE A 264 -29.90 -1.77 -4.83
C PHE A 264 -30.80 -1.13 -5.88
N ARG A 265 -31.24 -1.91 -6.86
CA ARG A 265 -31.88 -1.43 -8.09
C ARG A 265 -33.20 -2.15 -8.35
N LYS A 266 -34.24 -1.42 -8.75
CA LYS A 266 -35.49 -2.02 -9.24
C LYS A 266 -35.29 -2.56 -10.68
N ASP A 267 -35.75 -3.77 -10.98
CA ASP A 267 -35.51 -4.38 -12.30
C ASP A 267 -36.35 -3.73 -13.43
N ASP A 268 -37.64 -3.42 -13.19
CA ASP A 268 -38.59 -2.84 -14.17
C ASP A 268 -38.04 -1.62 -14.95
N ASP A 269 -37.65 -0.59 -14.20
CA ASP A 269 -37.24 0.73 -14.73
C ASP A 269 -35.74 0.98 -14.57
N LYS A 270 -35.01 0.00 -14.03
CA LYS A 270 -33.57 0.05 -13.74
C LYS A 270 -33.17 1.21 -12.83
N SER A 271 -34.10 1.72 -12.01
CA SER A 271 -33.83 2.81 -11.07
C SER A 271 -33.01 2.32 -9.86
N ASN A 272 -31.89 2.99 -9.61
CA ASN A 272 -31.09 2.76 -8.40
C ASN A 272 -31.85 3.37 -7.21
N ILE A 273 -32.34 2.53 -6.31
CA ILE A 273 -33.10 2.92 -5.12
C ILE A 273 -32.15 3.36 -4.00
N PHE A 274 -31.06 2.62 -3.83
CA PHE A 274 -29.98 2.91 -2.90
C PHE A 274 -28.62 2.59 -3.53
N THR A 275 -27.61 3.36 -3.16
CA THR A 275 -26.21 3.16 -3.57
C THR A 275 -25.30 3.45 -2.40
N GLU A 276 -24.27 2.64 -2.25
CA GLU A 276 -23.24 2.81 -1.23
C GLU A 276 -21.86 2.48 -1.82
N LYS A 277 -20.79 2.98 -1.22
CA LYS A 277 -19.41 2.81 -1.70
C LYS A 277 -18.50 2.39 -0.55
N VAL A 278 -17.60 1.47 -0.83
CA VAL A 278 -16.43 1.21 0.02
C VAL A 278 -15.14 1.52 -0.72
N VAL A 279 -14.12 1.95 0.01
CA VAL A 279 -12.76 2.16 -0.50
C VAL A 279 -11.76 1.28 0.23
N PHE A 280 -10.81 0.74 -0.54
CA PHE A 280 -9.60 0.12 -0.02
C PHE A 280 -8.38 0.92 -0.45
N ARG A 281 -7.38 1.02 0.44
CA ARG A 281 -6.01 1.32 0.02
C ARG A 281 -5.23 0.02 -0.13
N VAL A 282 -4.64 -0.19 -1.30
CA VAL A 282 -3.62 -1.22 -1.53
C VAL A 282 -2.38 -0.88 -0.72
N ALA A 283 -1.89 -1.86 0.05
CA ALA A 283 -0.70 -1.73 0.87
C ALA A 283 0.55 -1.51 0.00
N PRO A 284 1.47 -0.61 0.42
CA PRO A 284 2.72 -0.39 -0.28
C PRO A 284 3.70 -1.55 -0.05
N TRP A 285 4.72 -1.62 -0.90
CA TRP A 285 5.95 -2.37 -0.63
C TRP A 285 6.89 -1.52 0.24
N ILE A 286 7.54 -2.15 1.24
CA ILE A 286 8.30 -1.44 2.29
C ILE A 286 9.65 -2.13 2.53
N MET A 287 10.76 -1.40 2.39
CA MET A 287 12.12 -1.88 2.66
C MET A 287 12.44 -1.98 4.16
N THR A 288 13.49 -2.73 4.53
CA THR A 288 13.95 -2.87 5.92
C THR A 288 15.43 -2.45 6.12
N PRO A 289 15.73 -1.45 6.98
CA PRO A 289 17.10 -0.95 7.15
C PRO A 289 17.99 -1.92 7.92
N ASN A 290 19.30 -1.76 7.77
CA ASN A 290 20.36 -2.53 8.46
C ASN A 290 20.30 -2.48 10.01
N THR A 291 19.50 -1.58 10.57
CA THR A 291 19.21 -1.49 12.01
C THR A 291 18.10 -2.43 12.49
N GLN A 292 17.27 -2.97 11.60
CA GLN A 292 16.30 -4.00 11.93
C GLN A 292 16.97 -5.36 12.18
N LYS A 293 16.38 -6.17 13.06
CA LYS A 293 16.94 -7.48 13.42
C LYS A 293 16.97 -8.41 12.19
N PRO A 294 18.12 -9.05 11.85
CA PRO A 294 18.17 -10.06 10.79
C PRO A 294 17.34 -11.29 11.15
N MET A 295 16.73 -11.90 10.13
CA MET A 295 15.84 -13.06 10.21
C MET A 295 16.26 -14.20 9.28
N GLU A 296 16.90 -13.92 8.14
CA GLU A 296 17.58 -14.89 7.27
C GLU A 296 18.63 -14.17 6.41
N VAL A 297 19.81 -14.77 6.22
CA VAL A 297 20.90 -14.24 5.38
C VAL A 297 21.03 -15.09 4.12
N PHE A 298 21.19 -14.48 2.94
CA PHE A 298 21.40 -15.19 1.68
C PHE A 298 22.85 -15.05 1.21
N VAL A 299 23.44 -16.11 0.65
CA VAL A 299 24.80 -16.05 0.05
C VAL A 299 24.91 -16.93 -1.18
N CYS A 300 25.47 -16.40 -2.27
CA CYS A 300 25.84 -17.21 -3.43
C CYS A 300 27.06 -18.08 -3.12
N ASN A 301 26.90 -19.40 -3.20
CA ASN A 301 27.99 -20.35 -3.14
C ASN A 301 28.55 -20.58 -4.55
N VAL A 302 29.74 -20.05 -4.82
CA VAL A 302 30.42 -20.13 -6.13
C VAL A 302 31.78 -20.82 -5.99
N LYS A 303 32.33 -21.32 -7.11
CA LYS A 303 33.54 -22.17 -7.11
C LYS A 303 34.76 -21.52 -6.44
N THR A 304 34.81 -20.20 -6.36
CA THR A 304 35.94 -19.39 -5.87
C THR A 304 35.83 -18.94 -4.41
N ASN A 305 34.65 -18.99 -3.77
CA ASN A 305 34.41 -18.33 -2.48
C ASN A 305 34.24 -19.28 -1.27
N LYS A 306 34.68 -20.54 -1.38
CA LYS A 306 34.48 -21.59 -0.37
C LYS A 306 34.90 -21.19 1.06
N ASP A 307 36.06 -20.55 1.22
CA ASP A 307 36.55 -20.15 2.54
C ASP A 307 35.77 -18.95 3.12
N PHE A 308 35.32 -18.02 2.25
CA PHE A 308 34.40 -16.95 2.64
C PHE A 308 33.06 -17.51 3.14
N VAL A 309 32.41 -18.41 2.39
CA VAL A 309 31.14 -19.04 2.80
C VAL A 309 31.30 -19.78 4.14
N LYS A 310 32.44 -20.46 4.35
CA LYS A 310 32.78 -21.14 5.61
C LYS A 310 32.96 -20.18 6.79
N LEU A 311 33.53 -18.99 6.58
CA LEU A 311 33.67 -17.96 7.61
C LEU A 311 32.32 -17.29 7.90
N LEU A 312 31.56 -16.93 6.87
CA LEU A 312 30.23 -16.35 6.99
C LEU A 312 29.28 -17.30 7.73
N SER A 313 29.29 -18.59 7.41
CA SER A 313 28.47 -19.61 8.10
C SER A 313 28.65 -19.59 9.62
N LYS A 314 29.90 -19.52 10.11
CA LYS A 314 30.20 -19.42 11.55
C LYS A 314 29.75 -18.10 12.16
N TYR A 315 29.82 -17.01 11.41
CA TYR A 315 29.39 -15.70 11.87
C TYR A 315 27.85 -15.63 12.01
N VAL A 316 27.15 -16.13 11.00
CA VAL A 316 25.67 -16.19 10.94
C VAL A 316 25.11 -17.16 11.99
N GLU A 317 25.76 -18.31 12.20
CA GLU A 317 25.48 -19.23 13.32
C GLU A 317 25.61 -18.52 14.69
N LYS A 318 26.71 -17.77 14.92
CA LYS A 318 26.91 -16.98 16.14
C LYS A 318 25.83 -15.90 16.31
N ALA A 319 25.35 -15.31 15.22
CA ALA A 319 24.24 -14.35 15.20
C ALA A 319 22.86 -15.00 15.44
N ARG A 320 22.77 -16.34 15.46
CA ARG A 320 21.52 -17.13 15.55
C ARG A 320 20.52 -16.77 14.45
N CYS A 321 21.04 -16.57 13.25
CA CYS A 321 20.26 -16.32 12.05
C CYS A 321 20.40 -17.53 11.09
N PRO A 322 19.34 -17.96 10.39
CA PRO A 322 19.44 -18.86 9.24
C PRO A 322 20.38 -18.32 8.15
N LEU A 323 21.03 -19.25 7.44
CA LEU A 323 21.84 -18.98 6.25
C LEU A 323 21.31 -19.78 5.07
N ASN A 324 20.86 -19.07 4.04
CA ASN A 324 20.43 -19.62 2.77
C ASN A 324 21.61 -19.60 1.79
N MET A 325 21.97 -20.76 1.23
CA MET A 325 23.12 -20.90 0.32
C MET A 325 22.65 -21.11 -1.10
N VAL A 326 22.62 -20.03 -1.89
CA VAL A 326 22.19 -20.05 -3.29
C VAL A 326 23.22 -20.81 -4.13
N THR A 327 22.84 -21.96 -4.66
CA THR A 327 23.72 -22.94 -5.27
C THR A 327 24.08 -22.59 -6.72
N HIS A 328 25.04 -23.31 -7.31
CA HIS A 328 25.49 -23.03 -8.67
C HIS A 328 24.40 -23.21 -9.76
N SER A 329 23.40 -24.06 -9.51
CA SER A 329 22.22 -24.22 -10.38
C SER A 329 21.36 -22.96 -10.43
N GLU A 330 21.23 -22.30 -9.28
CA GLU A 330 20.38 -21.13 -9.06
C GLU A 330 21.11 -19.84 -9.46
N ASN A 331 22.39 -19.72 -9.07
CA ASN A 331 23.22 -18.54 -9.28
C ASN A 331 23.96 -18.49 -10.62
N ARG A 332 24.14 -19.65 -11.29
CA ARG A 332 24.80 -19.78 -12.61
C ARG A 332 26.20 -19.14 -12.69
N GLY A 333 26.88 -18.96 -11.55
CA GLY A 333 28.20 -18.34 -11.40
C GLY A 333 28.19 -16.86 -11.02
N ASP A 334 27.01 -16.23 -10.93
CA ASP A 334 26.84 -14.87 -10.44
C ASP A 334 26.86 -14.86 -8.91
N GLN A 335 27.72 -14.03 -8.32
CA GLN A 335 27.95 -14.02 -6.88
C GLN A 335 27.20 -12.88 -6.17
N TRP A 336 26.55 -11.98 -6.93
CA TRP A 336 26.05 -10.70 -6.44
C TRP A 336 24.55 -10.72 -6.19
N ILE A 337 24.12 -11.52 -5.19
CA ILE A 337 22.69 -11.59 -4.79
C ILE A 337 22.10 -10.25 -4.39
N GLN A 338 22.90 -9.40 -3.75
CA GLN A 338 22.57 -8.03 -3.39
C GLN A 338 22.25 -7.12 -4.59
N ASP A 339 22.74 -7.43 -5.79
CA ASP A 339 22.41 -6.64 -6.96
C ASP A 339 21.04 -7.02 -7.56
N GLU A 340 20.60 -8.27 -7.41
CA GLU A 340 19.40 -8.79 -8.09
C GLU A 340 18.13 -8.64 -7.22
N VAL A 341 18.25 -8.74 -5.89
CA VAL A 341 17.09 -8.75 -4.97
C VAL A 341 17.17 -7.74 -3.84
N GLU A 342 16.01 -7.16 -3.53
CA GLU A 342 15.78 -6.34 -2.35
C GLU A 342 14.63 -6.93 -1.51
N PHE A 343 14.85 -7.16 -0.22
CA PHE A 343 13.89 -7.83 0.66
C PHE A 343 13.02 -6.82 1.43
N GLY A 344 11.85 -6.53 0.86
CA GLY A 344 10.81 -5.76 1.53
C GLY A 344 9.73 -6.63 2.19
N TYR A 345 8.63 -5.98 2.57
CA TYR A 345 7.40 -6.62 3.04
C TYR A 345 6.17 -5.81 2.66
N THR A 346 5.00 -6.45 2.75
CA THR A 346 3.69 -5.79 2.70
C THR A 346 2.89 -6.13 3.96
N GLU A 347 1.89 -5.30 4.30
CA GLU A 347 1.13 -5.43 5.54
C GLU A 347 -0.31 -4.93 5.42
N ALA A 348 -1.23 -5.71 5.97
CA ALA A 348 -2.58 -5.29 6.34
C ALA A 348 -2.87 -5.73 7.79
N PRO A 349 -3.94 -5.21 8.42
CA PRO A 349 -4.30 -5.55 9.81
C PRO A 349 -4.53 -7.04 10.09
N HIS A 350 -4.81 -7.84 9.06
CA HIS A 350 -5.08 -9.27 9.15
C HIS A 350 -3.89 -10.17 8.77
N LYS A 351 -2.90 -9.67 8.01
CA LYS A 351 -1.81 -10.47 7.43
C LYS A 351 -0.61 -9.59 7.05
N ARG A 352 0.60 -10.14 7.19
CA ARG A 352 1.89 -9.51 6.86
C ARG A 352 2.84 -10.57 6.32
N PHE A 353 3.49 -10.32 5.20
CA PHE A 353 4.47 -11.25 4.61
C PHE A 353 5.61 -10.52 3.88
N PRO A 354 6.82 -11.12 3.78
CA PRO A 354 7.95 -10.58 3.01
C PRO A 354 7.63 -10.57 1.51
N VAL A 355 8.17 -9.58 0.79
CA VAL A 355 8.01 -9.44 -0.66
C VAL A 355 9.37 -9.08 -1.27
N VAL A 356 9.90 -9.96 -2.11
CA VAL A 356 11.12 -9.67 -2.87
C VAL A 356 10.79 -8.71 -4.02
N LEU A 357 11.52 -7.60 -4.09
CA LEU A 357 11.62 -6.78 -5.29
C LEU A 357 12.80 -7.34 -6.11
N ASP A 358 12.53 -7.62 -7.38
CA ASP A 358 13.47 -8.17 -8.35
C ASP A 358 13.95 -7.08 -9.32
N SER A 359 15.26 -7.03 -9.54
CA SER A 359 15.94 -6.00 -10.33
C SER A 359 15.90 -6.33 -11.83
N PRO A 360 15.69 -5.35 -12.72
CA PRO A 360 15.81 -5.55 -14.15
C PRO A 360 17.25 -5.86 -14.61
N ARG A 361 18.23 -5.94 -13.70
CA ARG A 361 19.63 -6.37 -13.92
C ARG A 361 19.74 -7.67 -14.72
N ASN A 362 18.85 -8.63 -14.50
CA ASN A 362 18.62 -9.79 -15.35
C ASN A 362 19.88 -10.64 -15.73
N ARG A 363 20.84 -10.83 -14.81
CA ARG A 363 22.09 -11.58 -15.11
C ARG A 363 21.99 -13.06 -14.71
N GLY A 364 22.99 -13.57 -13.99
CA GLY A 364 23.05 -14.98 -13.61
C GLY A 364 22.02 -15.34 -12.56
N LEU A 365 21.50 -14.37 -11.80
CA LEU A 365 20.51 -14.60 -10.74
C LEU A 365 19.05 -14.41 -11.17
N LYS A 366 18.73 -13.89 -12.36
CA LYS A 366 17.37 -13.49 -12.78
C LYS A 366 16.20 -14.43 -12.53
N ASN A 367 16.42 -15.74 -12.50
CA ASN A 367 15.34 -16.71 -12.21
C ASN A 367 15.18 -17.00 -10.71
N PHE A 368 16.19 -16.68 -9.88
CA PHE A 368 16.23 -16.97 -8.45
C PHE A 368 15.00 -16.42 -7.69
N PRO A 369 14.55 -15.17 -7.90
CA PRO A 369 13.43 -14.63 -7.13
C PRO A 369 12.11 -15.35 -7.44
N VAL A 370 11.90 -15.71 -8.70
CA VAL A 370 10.67 -16.38 -9.17
C VAL A 370 10.69 -17.90 -8.93
N SER A 371 11.88 -18.54 -8.95
CA SER A 371 12.01 -19.99 -8.86
C SER A 371 12.29 -20.50 -7.45
N GLU A 372 12.97 -19.71 -6.61
CA GLU A 372 13.49 -20.16 -5.30
C GLU A 372 12.96 -19.34 -4.11
N VAL A 373 12.43 -18.12 -4.35
CA VAL A 373 11.96 -17.21 -3.29
C VAL A 373 10.44 -17.08 -3.27
N LEU A 374 9.80 -16.91 -4.44
CA LEU A 374 8.33 -16.90 -4.57
C LEU A 374 7.73 -18.21 -4.08
N GLY A 375 6.81 -18.13 -3.11
CA GLY A 375 6.11 -19.28 -2.54
C GLY A 375 5.04 -18.86 -1.55
N PRO A 376 4.47 -19.80 -0.76
CA PRO A 376 3.50 -19.49 0.30
C PRO A 376 4.04 -18.48 1.32
N ASP A 377 3.28 -17.43 1.64
CA ASP A 377 3.70 -16.34 2.54
C ASP A 377 5.00 -15.62 2.08
N PHE A 378 5.35 -15.66 0.78
CA PHE A 378 6.50 -14.93 0.23
C PHE A 378 6.20 -14.34 -1.15
N GLY A 379 5.98 -13.03 -1.18
CA GLY A 379 5.59 -12.31 -2.39
C GLY A 379 6.74 -11.99 -3.34
N TYR A 380 6.41 -11.77 -4.61
CA TYR A 380 7.30 -11.33 -5.67
C TYR A 380 6.77 -10.08 -6.38
N VAL A 381 7.65 -9.13 -6.68
CA VAL A 381 7.35 -7.98 -7.53
C VAL A 381 8.59 -7.58 -8.36
N THR A 382 8.39 -7.17 -9.61
CA THR A 382 9.45 -6.64 -10.48
C THR A 382 8.98 -5.37 -11.20
N ARG A 383 9.91 -4.62 -11.79
CA ARG A 383 9.65 -3.48 -12.68
C ARG A 383 10.66 -3.46 -13.83
N GLU A 384 10.24 -4.01 -14.96
CA GLU A 384 11.03 -4.05 -16.19
C GLU A 384 10.85 -2.76 -17.01
N PRO A 385 11.94 -2.10 -17.46
CA PRO A 385 11.83 -1.02 -18.44
C PRO A 385 11.42 -1.58 -19.82
N SER A 386 10.69 -0.78 -20.60
CA SER A 386 10.22 -1.20 -21.94
C SER A 386 11.33 -1.48 -22.95
N ASP A 387 12.54 -0.97 -22.68
CA ASP A 387 13.76 -1.22 -23.44
C ASP A 387 14.86 -1.64 -22.45
N SER A 388 15.20 -2.92 -22.45
CA SER A 388 16.21 -3.49 -21.55
C SER A 388 17.64 -3.01 -21.84
N SER A 389 17.90 -2.37 -22.99
CA SER A 389 19.19 -1.72 -23.25
C SER A 389 19.40 -0.44 -22.41
N THR A 390 18.35 0.06 -21.76
CA THR A 390 18.42 1.20 -20.82
C THR A 390 18.78 0.80 -19.39
N VAL A 391 18.88 -0.51 -19.08
CA VAL A 391 19.30 -1.00 -17.77
C VAL A 391 20.79 -0.74 -17.58
N THR A 392 21.16 -0.11 -16.47
CA THR A 392 22.54 0.25 -16.14
C THR A 392 23.00 -0.42 -14.85
N THR A 393 24.26 -0.18 -14.45
CA THR A 393 24.74 -0.58 -13.12
C THR A 393 23.92 0.04 -11.98
N LEU A 394 23.28 1.20 -12.19
CA LEU A 394 22.49 1.90 -11.18
C LEU A 394 21.11 1.27 -10.91
N ASP A 395 20.72 0.26 -11.70
CA ASP A 395 19.51 -0.54 -11.50
C ASP A 395 19.73 -1.77 -10.60
N SER A 396 21.00 -2.13 -10.33
CA SER A 396 21.36 -3.14 -9.33
C SER A 396 21.00 -2.66 -7.92
N PHE A 397 20.53 -3.54 -7.04
CA PHE A 397 20.07 -3.14 -5.71
C PHE A 397 21.15 -2.93 -4.64
N GLY A 398 22.44 -3.11 -4.94
CA GLY A 398 23.51 -2.42 -4.19
C GLY A 398 23.37 -0.87 -4.24
N ASN A 399 22.67 -0.36 -5.27
CA ASN A 399 22.33 1.05 -5.42
C ASN A 399 20.99 1.46 -4.76
N LEU A 400 20.34 0.56 -3.99
CA LEU A 400 19.05 0.77 -3.35
C LEU A 400 19.13 0.41 -1.86
N GLU A 401 19.11 1.41 -0.99
CA GLU A 401 19.21 1.23 0.47
C GLU A 401 18.06 1.96 1.18
N VAL A 402 17.96 1.80 2.51
CA VAL A 402 16.97 2.54 3.30
C VAL A 402 17.55 2.98 4.65
N SER A 403 17.27 4.22 5.03
CA SER A 403 17.70 4.74 6.34
C SER A 403 16.93 4.06 7.48
N PRO A 404 17.48 4.08 8.70
CA PRO A 404 16.70 3.85 9.92
C PRO A 404 15.59 4.91 10.08
N PRO A 405 14.63 4.73 11.01
CA PRO A 405 13.64 5.76 11.34
C PRO A 405 14.29 7.07 11.76
N VAL A 406 13.83 8.19 11.20
CA VAL A 406 14.42 9.52 11.42
C VAL A 406 13.36 10.62 11.59
N VAL A 407 13.80 11.75 12.13
CA VAL A 407 13.07 13.01 12.13
C VAL A 407 13.97 14.05 11.47
N ALA A 408 13.46 14.71 10.43
CA ALA A 408 14.17 15.73 9.67
C ALA A 408 13.23 16.92 9.45
N ASP A 409 13.71 18.13 9.76
CA ASP A 409 12.95 19.39 9.70
C ASP A 409 11.52 19.31 10.32
N GLY A 410 11.43 18.63 11.48
CA GLY A 410 10.16 18.39 12.18
C GLY A 410 9.26 17.31 11.56
N LYS A 411 9.52 16.81 10.34
CA LYS A 411 8.79 15.67 9.76
C LYS A 411 9.35 14.34 10.28
N HIS A 412 8.45 13.47 10.72
CA HIS A 412 8.76 12.12 11.17
C HIS A 412 8.71 11.13 10.00
N TYR A 413 9.74 10.31 9.85
CA TYR A 413 9.84 9.21 8.90
C TYR A 413 9.99 7.90 9.69
N PRO A 414 8.89 7.33 10.22
CA PRO A 414 8.96 6.22 11.18
C PRO A 414 9.38 4.88 10.55
N LEU A 415 9.35 4.78 9.22
CA LEU A 415 9.85 3.63 8.44
C LEU A 415 11.18 3.93 7.75
N GLY A 416 11.82 5.07 8.07
CA GLY A 416 13.01 5.58 7.38
C GLY A 416 12.72 6.23 6.03
N ARG A 417 13.78 6.49 5.26
CA ARG A 417 13.72 6.99 3.88
C ARG A 417 14.57 6.13 2.96
N ILE A 418 14.03 5.74 1.82
CA ILE A 418 14.77 5.04 0.76
C ILE A 418 15.88 5.96 0.23
N LEU A 419 17.04 5.38 -0.06
CA LEU A 419 18.22 6.03 -0.59
C LEU A 419 18.55 5.35 -1.94
N ILE A 420 18.77 6.14 -2.98
CA ILE A 420 19.05 5.66 -4.34
C ILE A 420 20.26 6.44 -4.87
N GLY A 421 21.25 5.76 -5.44
CA GLY A 421 22.34 6.46 -6.12
C GLY A 421 21.93 6.97 -7.51
N ASP A 422 22.28 8.22 -7.78
CA ASP A 422 21.98 8.97 -9.00
C ASP A 422 23.20 9.84 -9.38
N GLY A 423 23.20 10.36 -10.60
CA GLY A 423 24.17 11.36 -11.02
C GLY A 423 23.80 12.77 -10.54
N LEU A 424 24.79 13.66 -10.49
CA LEU A 424 24.51 15.10 -10.36
C LEU A 424 23.63 15.56 -11.52
N SER A 425 22.83 16.63 -11.31
CA SER A 425 21.71 17.07 -12.17
C SER A 425 21.88 17.13 -13.71
N LYS A 426 23.12 17.07 -14.23
CA LYS A 426 23.49 17.06 -15.65
C LYS A 426 23.87 15.69 -16.21
N SER A 427 23.89 14.63 -15.39
CA SER A 427 24.14 13.27 -15.83
C SER A 427 22.85 12.58 -16.29
N ASP A 428 22.98 11.81 -17.37
CA ASP A 428 21.96 10.90 -17.89
C ASP A 428 22.01 9.53 -17.19
N MET A 429 23.08 9.22 -16.44
CA MET A 429 23.21 7.97 -15.68
C MET A 429 22.39 8.04 -14.40
N ARG A 430 21.24 7.36 -14.40
CA ARG A 430 20.30 7.25 -13.28
C ARG A 430 19.71 5.85 -13.23
N MET A 431 19.24 5.42 -12.06
CA MET A 431 18.31 4.28 -11.98
C MET A 431 17.13 4.48 -12.95
N SER A 432 16.64 3.40 -13.56
CA SER A 432 15.54 3.43 -14.52
C SER A 432 14.29 4.12 -13.97
N LYS A 433 13.55 4.78 -14.88
CA LYS A 433 12.36 5.56 -14.48
C LYS A 433 11.30 4.67 -13.82
N VAL A 434 11.12 3.44 -14.31
CA VAL A 434 10.09 2.51 -13.83
C VAL A 434 10.32 2.08 -12.38
N LEU A 435 11.57 1.84 -11.97
CA LEU A 435 11.91 1.57 -10.56
C LEU A 435 11.70 2.82 -9.70
N ARG A 436 12.20 3.98 -10.13
CA ARG A 436 12.03 5.24 -9.37
C ARG A 436 10.55 5.60 -9.19
N ASP A 437 9.76 5.50 -10.25
CA ASP A 437 8.31 5.73 -10.22
C ASP A 437 7.62 4.82 -9.19
N PHE A 438 7.89 3.52 -9.24
CA PHE A 438 7.38 2.54 -8.29
C PHE A 438 7.76 2.88 -6.84
N LEU A 439 9.04 3.13 -6.56
CA LEU A 439 9.53 3.44 -5.22
C LEU A 439 8.94 4.76 -4.66
N HIS A 440 8.72 5.78 -5.50
CA HIS A 440 8.02 7.00 -5.11
C HIS A 440 6.52 6.75 -4.86
N ALA A 441 5.87 5.91 -5.65
CA ALA A 441 4.45 5.58 -5.51
C ALA A 441 4.10 4.83 -4.22
N GLN A 442 5.08 4.20 -3.55
CA GLN A 442 4.88 3.57 -2.24
C GLN A 442 4.67 4.61 -1.11
N GLN A 443 5.12 5.85 -1.31
CA GLN A 443 4.98 7.03 -0.44
C GLN A 443 5.64 6.96 0.95
N VAL A 444 5.45 5.86 1.68
CA VAL A 444 5.73 5.74 3.14
C VAL A 444 7.21 5.77 3.52
N GLN A 445 8.13 5.63 2.55
CA GLN A 445 9.58 5.77 2.73
C GLN A 445 10.20 6.83 1.79
N CYS A 446 9.40 7.74 1.21
CA CYS A 446 9.79 8.99 0.53
C CYS A 446 11.27 9.09 0.05
N PRO A 447 11.61 8.51 -1.12
CA PRO A 447 13.00 8.32 -1.55
C PRO A 447 13.85 9.59 -1.66
N LEU A 448 15.16 9.41 -1.48
CA LEU A 448 16.22 10.39 -1.62
C LEU A 448 17.24 9.92 -2.65
N TYR A 449 17.80 10.87 -3.39
CA TYR A 449 18.85 10.60 -4.37
C TYR A 449 20.21 11.06 -3.83
N LEU A 450 21.17 10.15 -3.79
CA LEU A 450 22.56 10.37 -3.40
C LEU A 450 23.45 10.42 -4.64
N TYR A 451 24.56 11.14 -4.59
CA TYR A 451 25.52 11.18 -5.69
C TYR A 451 26.42 9.94 -5.65
N SER A 452 26.23 9.00 -6.59
CA SER A 452 27.01 7.75 -6.65
C SER A 452 27.84 7.58 -7.92
N THR A 453 27.52 8.29 -9.02
CA THR A 453 28.22 8.16 -10.33
C THR A 453 29.63 8.79 -10.35
N TRP A 454 30.27 8.94 -9.20
CA TRP A 454 31.72 9.14 -9.08
C TRP A 454 32.46 7.81 -8.86
N LEU A 455 31.74 6.73 -8.56
CA LEU A 455 32.23 5.36 -8.46
C LEU A 455 32.03 4.63 -9.79
N PHE A 456 32.96 3.73 -10.13
CA PHE A 456 32.91 2.91 -11.35
C PHE A 456 31.71 1.95 -11.37
N VAL A 457 31.37 1.34 -10.24
CA VAL A 457 30.16 0.51 -10.10
C VAL A 457 28.94 1.38 -9.82
N GLY A 458 29.12 2.51 -9.11
CA GLY A 458 28.12 3.56 -9.00
C GLY A 458 27.08 3.31 -7.91
N HIS A 459 27.36 2.45 -6.94
CA HIS A 459 26.41 2.07 -5.88
C HIS A 459 26.62 2.88 -4.60
N ILE A 460 25.61 2.90 -3.73
CA ILE A 460 25.66 3.68 -2.48
C ILE A 460 26.21 2.89 -1.30
N ASP A 461 26.07 1.56 -1.31
CA ASP A 461 26.71 0.65 -0.35
C ASP A 461 28.25 0.75 -0.38
N GLU A 462 28.83 1.14 -1.52
CA GLU A 462 30.25 1.41 -1.73
C GLU A 462 30.81 2.62 -0.93
N PHE A 463 29.97 3.43 -0.29
CA PHE A 463 30.48 4.54 0.54
C PHE A 463 29.69 4.81 1.82
N MET A 464 28.52 4.18 2.01
CA MET A 464 27.71 4.37 3.22
C MET A 464 27.09 3.08 3.74
N SER A 465 26.87 3.01 5.06
CA SER A 465 26.03 1.98 5.68
C SER A 465 25.45 2.49 7.00
N PHE A 466 24.45 1.80 7.55
CA PHE A 466 23.89 2.10 8.87
C PHE A 466 24.08 0.92 9.82
N VAL A 467 24.54 1.19 11.04
CA VAL A 467 24.67 0.19 12.09
C VAL A 467 23.85 0.57 13.33
N PRO A 468 23.19 -0.38 14.01
CA PRO A 468 22.54 -0.11 15.29
C PRO A 468 23.59 0.24 16.34
N ALA A 469 23.36 1.31 17.11
CA ALA A 469 24.34 1.85 18.05
C ALA A 469 23.67 2.58 19.22
N PRO A 470 24.24 2.53 20.44
CA PRO A 470 23.76 3.32 21.57
C PRO A 470 23.72 4.83 21.25
N GLY A 471 22.69 5.52 21.75
CA GLY A 471 22.52 6.97 21.59
C GLY A 471 21.08 7.34 21.25
N LYS A 472 20.82 8.65 21.11
CA LYS A 472 19.47 9.21 20.94
C LYS A 472 18.73 8.68 19.70
N LYS A 473 19.44 8.46 18.58
CA LYS A 473 18.87 7.92 17.34
C LYS A 473 18.86 6.38 17.26
N GLY A 474 19.58 5.68 18.13
CA GLY A 474 19.70 4.21 18.09
C GLY A 474 20.57 3.64 16.97
N PHE A 475 21.25 4.47 16.17
CA PHE A 475 22.12 4.05 15.07
C PHE A 475 23.33 4.97 14.88
N ARG A 476 24.24 4.59 13.98
CA ARG A 476 25.23 5.47 13.33
C ARG A 476 25.23 5.27 11.83
N LEU A 477 25.46 6.36 11.09
CA LEU A 477 25.82 6.33 9.68
C LEU A 477 27.34 6.12 9.59
N LEU A 478 27.77 5.08 8.90
CA LEU A 478 29.15 4.86 8.52
C LEU A 478 29.37 5.51 7.16
N LEU A 479 30.45 6.27 6.99
CA LEU A 479 30.87 6.83 5.70
C LEU A 479 32.31 6.45 5.39
N ALA A 480 32.59 6.12 4.13
CA ALA A 480 33.95 6.03 3.64
C ALA A 480 34.68 7.38 3.80
N SER A 481 35.97 7.35 4.15
CA SER A 481 36.78 8.56 4.26
C SER A 481 38.24 8.31 3.83
N PRO A 482 38.58 8.75 2.60
CA PRO A 482 39.97 8.85 2.16
C PRO A 482 40.81 9.75 3.05
N ARG A 483 40.22 10.82 3.59
CA ARG A 483 40.90 11.72 4.53
C ARG A 483 41.28 10.99 5.83
N ALA A 484 40.37 10.22 6.41
CA ALA A 484 40.66 9.44 7.62
C ALA A 484 41.75 8.38 7.36
N CYS A 485 41.74 7.74 6.20
CA CYS A 485 42.78 6.77 5.83
C CYS A 485 44.16 7.43 5.68
N LEU A 486 44.25 8.55 4.95
CA LEU A 486 45.51 9.28 4.78
C LEU A 486 46.04 9.83 6.11
N GLU A 487 45.18 10.30 7.03
CA GLU A 487 45.63 10.73 8.36
C GLU A 487 46.09 9.56 9.25
N LEU A 488 45.43 8.40 9.16
CA LEU A 488 45.89 7.17 9.82
C LEU A 488 47.28 6.75 9.31
N PHE A 489 47.50 6.77 7.99
CA PHE A 489 48.79 6.46 7.39
C PHE A 489 49.86 7.49 7.76
N LYS A 490 49.57 8.80 7.73
CA LYS A 490 50.50 9.84 8.21
C LYS A 490 50.85 9.65 9.69
N LYS A 491 49.90 9.22 10.52
CA LYS A 491 50.15 8.88 11.93
C LYS A 491 51.10 7.67 12.03
N LYS A 492 50.84 6.60 11.28
CA LYS A 492 51.69 5.40 11.28
C LYS A 492 53.10 5.63 10.73
N GLN A 493 53.25 6.48 9.72
CA GLN A 493 54.54 6.97 9.24
C GLN A 493 55.32 7.68 10.36
N ARG A 494 54.68 8.61 11.10
CA ARG A 494 55.31 9.31 12.26
C ARG A 494 55.65 8.38 13.42
N GLU A 495 54.95 7.26 13.56
CA GLU A 495 55.23 6.20 14.54
C GLU A 495 56.38 5.28 14.10
N GLY A 496 56.98 5.51 12.92
CA GLY A 496 58.12 4.73 12.40
C GLY A 496 57.75 3.55 11.50
N HIS A 497 56.48 3.45 11.07
CA HIS A 497 55.97 2.35 10.24
C HIS A 497 55.79 2.73 8.75
N GLY A 498 56.62 3.63 8.22
CA GLY A 498 56.52 4.11 6.82
C GLY A 498 56.78 3.01 5.78
N ASP A 499 57.58 2.01 6.14
CA ASP A 499 57.93 0.83 5.34
C ASP A 499 56.89 -0.31 5.41
N ALA A 500 55.89 -0.21 6.29
CA ALA A 500 54.86 -1.24 6.44
C ALA A 500 54.11 -1.50 5.13
N VAL A 501 54.01 -2.78 4.75
CA VAL A 501 53.59 -3.22 3.40
C VAL A 501 52.11 -3.60 3.37
N MET A 502 51.37 -3.02 2.42
CA MET A 502 50.02 -3.46 2.04
C MET A 502 50.07 -4.54 0.94
N PHE A 503 49.08 -5.44 0.98
CA PHE A 503 48.90 -6.56 0.06
C PHE A 503 50.02 -7.62 0.06
N GLU A 504 50.78 -7.71 1.16
CA GLU A 504 51.70 -8.82 1.36
C GLU A 504 50.95 -10.16 1.34
N GLY A 505 51.54 -11.18 0.69
CA GLY A 505 50.99 -12.53 0.61
C GLY A 505 49.78 -12.76 -0.32
N VAL A 506 49.13 -11.71 -0.85
CA VAL A 506 47.90 -11.85 -1.67
C VAL A 506 48.11 -11.72 -3.20
N GLY A 507 49.35 -11.80 -3.67
CA GLY A 507 49.67 -11.84 -5.11
C GLY A 507 49.38 -10.56 -5.91
N LYS A 508 49.04 -9.46 -5.23
CA LYS A 508 48.88 -8.12 -5.85
C LYS A 508 50.17 -7.30 -5.75
N LYS A 509 50.25 -6.22 -6.54
CA LYS A 509 51.30 -5.21 -6.38
C LYS A 509 51.24 -4.64 -4.96
N THR A 510 52.35 -4.73 -4.25
CA THR A 510 52.49 -4.22 -2.88
C THR A 510 52.76 -2.72 -2.86
N TYR A 511 52.41 -2.08 -1.75
CA TYR A 511 52.65 -0.66 -1.51
C TYR A 511 53.07 -0.45 -0.05
N THR A 512 54.12 0.35 0.19
CA THR A 512 54.43 0.80 1.56
C THR A 512 53.58 2.01 1.93
N ILE A 513 53.43 2.31 3.22
CA ILE A 513 52.80 3.54 3.70
C ILE A 513 53.47 4.78 3.08
N ASP A 514 54.81 4.81 3.01
CA ASP A 514 55.56 5.88 2.34
C ASP A 514 55.28 5.97 0.84
N GLY A 515 55.11 4.84 0.15
CA GLY A 515 54.73 4.79 -1.26
C GLY A 515 53.33 5.36 -1.52
N ILE A 516 52.37 5.06 -0.64
CA ILE A 516 51.02 5.62 -0.71
C ILE A 516 51.04 7.12 -0.42
N LEU A 517 51.73 7.54 0.64
CA LEU A 517 51.82 8.94 1.06
C LEU A 517 52.70 9.81 0.15
N SER A 518 53.53 9.24 -0.73
CA SER A 518 54.28 9.98 -1.74
C SER A 518 53.57 10.07 -3.10
N SER A 519 52.61 9.17 -3.38
CA SER A 519 51.83 9.18 -4.63
C SER A 519 50.96 10.44 -4.76
N LYS A 520 51.21 11.24 -5.80
CA LYS A 520 50.38 12.40 -6.14
C LYS A 520 48.99 11.99 -6.65
N ALA A 521 48.93 10.95 -7.48
CA ALA A 521 47.69 10.45 -8.06
C ALA A 521 46.73 9.96 -6.97
N LEU A 522 47.22 9.19 -5.98
CA LEU A 522 46.36 8.71 -4.88
C LEU A 522 45.82 9.84 -4.00
N LYS A 523 46.58 10.92 -3.80
CA LYS A 523 46.10 12.12 -3.08
C LYS A 523 44.98 12.79 -3.85
N GLN A 524 45.21 13.06 -5.14
CA GLN A 524 44.21 13.68 -6.01
C GLN A 524 42.91 12.85 -6.08
N SER A 525 43.01 11.53 -6.28
CA SER A 525 41.85 10.62 -6.22
C SER A 525 41.15 10.68 -4.86
N SER A 526 41.91 10.65 -3.76
CA SER A 526 41.37 10.75 -2.40
C SER A 526 40.63 12.07 -2.15
N GLU A 527 41.14 13.17 -2.69
CA GLU A 527 40.58 14.51 -2.55
C GLU A 527 39.27 14.66 -3.34
N LEU A 528 39.21 14.12 -4.57
CA LEU A 528 37.99 14.05 -5.38
C LEU A 528 36.90 13.17 -4.73
N CYS A 529 37.25 11.93 -4.36
CA CYS A 529 36.32 11.00 -3.73
C CYS A 529 35.81 11.54 -2.37
N GLN A 530 36.70 12.12 -1.55
CA GLN A 530 36.28 12.71 -0.29
C GLN A 530 35.30 13.87 -0.49
N GLU A 531 35.41 14.65 -1.58
CA GLU A 531 34.47 15.73 -1.87
C GLU A 531 33.10 15.22 -2.33
N ALA A 532 33.06 14.18 -3.17
CA ALA A 532 31.81 13.51 -3.51
C ALA A 532 31.10 12.94 -2.25
N ILE A 533 31.86 12.33 -1.35
CA ILE A 533 31.34 11.85 -0.05
C ILE A 533 30.91 13.02 0.85
N ASN A 534 31.60 14.16 0.84
CA ASN A 534 31.20 15.35 1.62
C ASN A 534 29.85 15.89 1.16
N GLN A 535 29.58 15.92 -0.15
CA GLN A 535 28.29 16.35 -0.70
C GLN A 535 27.15 15.45 -0.20
N ASN A 536 27.35 14.13 -0.27
CA ASN A 536 26.43 13.14 0.29
C ASN A 536 26.26 13.28 1.81
N ARG A 537 27.33 13.53 2.56
CA ARG A 537 27.29 13.79 4.01
C ARG A 537 26.39 14.97 4.34
N GLN A 538 26.54 16.11 3.65
CA GLN A 538 25.68 17.28 3.92
C GLN A 538 24.22 17.04 3.52
N LEU A 539 23.98 16.35 2.40
CA LEU A 539 22.63 15.99 1.97
C LEU A 539 21.94 15.07 3.00
N MET A 540 22.59 13.98 3.42
CA MET A 540 22.05 13.06 4.43
C MET A 540 21.87 13.74 5.80
N LYS A 541 22.79 14.61 6.23
CA LYS A 541 22.62 15.40 7.46
C LYS A 541 21.36 16.27 7.42
N LYS A 542 21.08 16.93 6.29
CA LYS A 542 19.86 17.71 6.09
C LYS A 542 18.62 16.82 6.06
N GLU A 543 18.59 15.86 5.14
CA GLU A 543 17.38 15.11 4.75
C GLU A 543 17.00 13.96 5.70
N LEU A 544 17.94 13.52 6.56
CA LEU A 544 17.74 12.53 7.63
C LEU A 544 17.94 13.15 9.03
N GLY A 545 18.14 14.47 9.11
CA GLY A 545 18.31 15.22 10.35
C GLY A 545 19.50 14.77 11.22
N LEU A 546 20.63 14.40 10.60
CA LEU A 546 21.82 13.88 11.29
C LEU A 546 22.77 15.00 11.73
N THR A 547 23.46 14.74 12.83
CA THR A 547 24.58 15.55 13.35
C THR A 547 25.90 14.81 13.11
N GLU A 548 27.04 15.47 13.35
CA GLU A 548 28.35 14.79 13.28
C GLU A 548 28.51 13.70 14.36
N GLU A 549 27.77 13.77 15.48
CA GLU A 549 27.77 12.71 16.50
C GLU A 549 27.12 11.41 16.02
N ASP A 550 26.28 11.50 14.98
CA ASP A 550 25.57 10.38 14.36
C ASP A 550 26.40 9.68 13.25
N ILE A 551 27.58 10.22 12.89
CA ILE A 551 28.40 9.78 11.76
C ILE A 551 29.74 9.23 12.25
N ILE A 552 30.20 8.12 11.64
CA ILE A 552 31.53 7.55 11.86
C ILE A 552 32.25 7.47 10.51
N ASP A 553 33.38 8.16 10.40
CA ASP A 553 34.27 8.10 9.24
C ASP A 553 35.13 6.82 9.29
N ILE A 554 35.08 6.04 8.23
CA ILE A 554 35.76 4.75 8.06
C ILE A 554 36.93 4.91 7.07
N PRO A 555 38.18 4.52 7.44
CA PRO A 555 39.36 4.79 6.62
C PRO A 555 39.42 3.87 5.38
N ILE A 556 39.03 4.41 4.22
CA ILE A 556 38.97 3.74 2.91
C ILE A 556 39.66 4.60 1.85
N LEU A 557 40.43 4.01 0.92
CA LEU A 557 41.02 4.71 -0.23
C LEU A 557 40.41 4.23 -1.55
N TYR A 558 40.44 5.10 -2.56
CA TYR A 558 40.00 4.82 -3.92
C TYR A 558 41.09 5.19 -4.94
N ASN A 559 41.06 4.54 -6.11
CA ASN A 559 41.72 4.98 -7.33
C ASN A 559 40.66 5.58 -8.26
N CYS A 560 40.83 6.81 -8.72
CA CYS A 560 40.13 7.30 -9.90
C CYS A 560 40.90 6.93 -11.18
N ASP A 561 40.23 6.98 -12.31
CA ASP A 561 40.85 6.88 -13.62
C ASP A 561 41.64 8.17 -13.98
N SER A 562 42.10 8.27 -15.24
CA SER A 562 42.75 9.49 -15.76
C SER A 562 41.85 10.73 -15.89
N SER A 563 40.53 10.57 -16.01
CA SER A 563 39.57 11.67 -16.05
C SER A 563 39.22 12.21 -14.66
N GLY A 564 39.41 11.40 -13.60
CA GLY A 564 38.98 11.72 -12.25
C GLY A 564 37.53 11.29 -11.95
N GLU A 565 36.89 10.65 -12.93
CA GLU A 565 35.61 9.95 -12.82
C GLU A 565 35.90 8.46 -12.49
N ASP A 566 34.88 7.61 -12.39
CA ASP A 566 35.01 6.14 -12.22
C ASP A 566 35.99 5.68 -11.10
N ALA A 567 35.69 6.04 -9.84
CA ALA A 567 36.47 5.59 -8.70
C ALA A 567 36.25 4.10 -8.36
N GLU A 568 37.33 3.34 -8.22
CA GLU A 568 37.37 1.97 -7.68
C GLU A 568 38.04 1.93 -6.29
N SER A 569 37.63 1.01 -5.41
CA SER A 569 38.28 0.84 -4.10
C SER A 569 39.76 0.40 -4.24
N PHE A 570 40.70 1.13 -3.63
CA PHE A 570 42.14 0.81 -3.69
C PHE A 570 42.47 -0.49 -2.94
N PHE A 571 41.82 -0.69 -1.79
CA PHE A 571 41.78 -1.93 -1.00
C PHE A 571 40.32 -2.29 -0.71
N PRO A 572 39.99 -3.55 -0.37
CA PRO A 572 38.61 -3.97 -0.07
C PRO A 572 37.93 -3.03 0.93
N ASN A 573 36.71 -2.62 0.60
CA ASN A 573 36.03 -1.52 1.26
C ASN A 573 35.70 -1.85 2.73
N MET A 574 36.39 -1.20 3.68
CA MET A 574 36.39 -1.61 5.09
C MET A 574 35.20 -1.09 5.91
N LEU A 575 33.98 -1.07 5.35
CA LEU A 575 32.73 -0.73 6.08
C LEU A 575 32.32 -1.85 7.07
N LEU A 576 33.18 -2.10 8.05
CA LEU A 576 33.04 -3.03 9.19
C LEU A 576 32.70 -4.51 8.87
N GLY A 577 33.02 -4.96 7.66
CA GLY A 577 33.11 -6.37 7.27
C GLY A 577 33.28 -6.50 5.76
N GLU A 578 33.91 -7.59 5.28
CA GLU A 578 33.95 -7.93 3.83
C GLU A 578 32.60 -8.51 3.39
N VAL A 579 31.56 -7.69 3.59
CA VAL A 579 30.15 -8.05 3.58
C VAL A 579 29.44 -6.77 3.14
N HIS A 580 29.25 -6.63 1.81
CA HIS A 580 28.38 -5.60 1.24
C HIS A 580 26.94 -5.70 1.78
N CYS A 581 26.58 -6.84 2.41
CA CYS A 581 25.24 -7.33 2.75
C CYS A 581 24.39 -6.44 3.67
N GLY A 582 24.04 -5.26 3.18
CA GLY A 582 22.84 -4.57 3.56
C GLY A 582 21.62 -5.34 3.07
N THR A 583 21.48 -5.56 1.77
CA THR A 583 20.16 -5.86 1.17
C THR A 583 19.76 -7.34 1.15
N ASN A 584 20.69 -8.27 0.93
CA ASN A 584 20.45 -9.73 0.81
C ASN A 584 20.18 -10.46 2.14
N VAL A 585 19.45 -9.80 3.05
CA VAL A 585 19.09 -10.28 4.37
C VAL A 585 17.63 -9.92 4.65
N ILE A 586 16.77 -10.92 4.84
CA ILE A 586 15.41 -10.68 5.34
C ILE A 586 15.53 -10.20 6.78
N ARG A 587 14.88 -9.08 7.12
CA ARG A 587 14.85 -8.53 8.47
C ARG A 587 13.45 -8.53 9.03
N LYS A 588 13.38 -8.45 10.37
CA LYS A 588 12.13 -8.25 11.08
C LYS A 588 11.50 -6.92 10.59
N PRO A 589 10.26 -6.91 10.09
CA PRO A 589 9.61 -5.66 9.70
C PRO A 589 9.38 -4.71 10.89
N PHE A 590 8.99 -3.47 10.60
CA PHE A 590 8.78 -2.45 11.63
C PHE A 590 7.64 -2.82 12.60
N PRO A 591 7.69 -2.35 13.87
CA PRO A 591 6.58 -2.45 14.79
C PRO A 591 5.48 -1.41 14.51
N GLN A 592 5.85 -0.28 13.90
CA GLN A 592 4.93 0.77 13.47
C GLN A 592 4.24 0.36 12.17
N SER A 593 2.91 0.36 12.15
CA SER A 593 2.15 0.06 10.93
C SER A 593 2.14 1.26 9.97
N TRP A 594 2.28 0.99 8.67
CA TRP A 594 2.53 2.02 7.66
C TRP A 594 1.36 3.00 7.45
N TRP A 595 0.12 2.57 7.71
CA TRP A 595 -1.07 3.43 7.58
C TRP A 595 -1.17 4.52 8.65
N GLU A 596 -0.41 4.39 9.73
CA GLU A 596 -0.31 5.38 10.80
C GLU A 596 0.70 6.49 10.49
N CYS A 597 1.50 6.35 9.43
CA CYS A 597 2.45 7.37 8.99
C CYS A 597 1.73 8.67 8.59
N ALA A 598 2.31 9.81 8.99
CA ALA A 598 1.95 11.12 8.45
C ALA A 598 2.71 11.35 7.12
N VAL A 599 2.13 10.83 6.04
CA VAL A 599 2.65 10.92 4.66
C VAL A 599 2.55 12.34 4.11
#